data_AF-A0A7X8BUT2-F1
#
_entry.id   AF-A0A7X8BUT2-F1
#
_cell.length_a   1.000
_cell.length_b   1.000
_cell.length_c   1.000
_cell.angle_alpha   90.00
_cell.angle_beta   90.00
_cell.angle_gamma   90.00
#
_symmetry.space_group_name_H-M   'P 1'
#
loop_
_entity.id
_entity.type
_entity.pdbx_description
1 polymer ?
#
loop_
_entity_poly.entity_id
_entity_poly.type
_entity_poly.pdbx_seq_one_letter_code
_entity_poly.pdbx_strand_id
1 'polypeptide(L)'
;MDIFDKSGRLNVEKLEYSPVSVPAPVVVKHLYCHNGHDLISPRASFKGENGILLKSVIDKSEGMVALSPVFGVNSRMTIDIDLIDNGIYKFFCPECQEQLKVFSNCVCGAPRIILFADKSLNINKCVCICTRLGCDESCIISSEDIISTFNLL
;
A
#
# COMPACT_ATOMS: atom_id res chain seq x y z
N MET A 1 20.40 45.86 -0.31
CA MET A 1 21.05 44.59 0.06
C MET A 1 21.85 44.15 -1.14
N ASP A 2 23.18 44.22 -1.04
CA ASP A 2 24.06 43.79 -2.12
C ASP A 2 24.32 42.29 -1.99
N ILE A 3 23.92 41.55 -3.02
CA ILE A 3 24.07 40.10 -3.10
C ILE A 3 25.54 39.65 -3.24
N PHE A 4 26.47 40.57 -3.49
CA PHE A 4 27.90 40.28 -3.58
C PHE A 4 28.70 41.16 -2.61
N ASP A 5 29.72 40.58 -1.98
CA ASP A 5 30.70 41.33 -1.21
C ASP A 5 31.68 42.09 -2.10
N LYS A 6 32.51 42.95 -1.49
CA LYS A 6 33.49 43.79 -2.20
C LYS A 6 34.58 42.99 -2.94
N SER A 7 34.65 41.67 -2.73
CA SER A 7 35.54 40.75 -3.43
C SER A 7 34.84 39.95 -4.55
N GLY A 8 33.56 40.25 -4.82
CA GLY A 8 32.77 39.59 -5.85
C GLY A 8 32.20 38.23 -5.41
N ARG A 9 32.21 37.92 -4.12
CA ARG A 9 31.65 36.66 -3.60
C ARG A 9 30.18 36.85 -3.23
N LEU A 10 29.36 35.87 -3.56
CA LEU A 10 27.94 35.88 -3.22
C LEU A 10 27.76 35.83 -1.70
N ASN A 11 27.02 36.80 -1.16
CA ASN A 11 26.68 36.88 0.26
C ASN A 11 25.52 35.91 0.54
N VAL A 12 25.85 34.62 0.74
CA VAL A 12 24.86 33.60 1.12
C VAL A 12 24.76 33.59 2.63
N GLU A 13 23.65 34.13 3.15
CA GLU A 13 23.30 33.95 4.57
C GLU A 13 23.29 32.45 4.87
N LYS A 14 24.04 32.05 5.89
CA LYS A 14 24.22 30.65 6.26
C LYS A 14 22.89 30.13 6.78
N LEU A 15 22.11 29.49 5.90
CA LEU A 15 20.89 28.79 6.29
C LEU A 15 21.25 27.72 7.31
N GLU A 16 20.80 27.88 8.54
CA GLU A 16 20.91 26.85 9.56
C GLU A 16 20.03 25.67 9.13
N TYR A 17 20.66 24.58 8.70
CA TYR A 17 19.97 23.34 8.36
C TYR A 17 19.44 22.70 9.64
N SER A 18 18.15 22.87 9.92
CA SER A 18 17.47 22.02 10.89
C SER A 18 17.19 20.66 10.23
N PRO A 19 17.60 19.53 10.83
CA PRO A 19 17.22 18.23 10.31
C PRO A 19 15.69 18.12 10.42
N VAL A 20 15.01 18.18 9.28
CA VAL A 20 13.58 17.89 9.21
C VAL A 20 13.42 16.42 9.63
N SER A 21 12.78 16.17 10.77
CA SER A 21 12.48 14.81 11.21
C SER A 21 11.54 14.17 10.20
N VAL A 22 12.05 13.25 9.38
CA VAL A 22 11.20 12.49 8.46
C VAL A 22 10.26 11.63 9.33
N PRO A 23 8.94 11.73 9.17
CA PRO A 23 8.00 10.90 9.93
C PRO A 23 8.33 9.42 9.73
N ALA A 24 8.28 8.64 10.82
CA ALA A 24 8.47 7.20 10.71
C ALA A 24 7.39 6.60 9.78
N PRO A 25 7.74 5.62 8.95
CA PRO A 25 6.78 4.99 8.05
C PRO A 25 5.69 4.27 8.85
N VAL A 26 4.44 4.40 8.42
CA VAL A 26 3.30 3.71 9.04
C VAL A 26 3.30 2.25 8.58
N VAL A 27 3.41 1.32 9.53
CA VAL A 27 3.41 -0.13 9.27
C VAL A 27 2.14 -0.74 9.83
N VAL A 28 1.40 -1.46 8.99
CA VAL A 28 0.19 -2.17 9.42
C VAL A 28 0.58 -3.53 10.00
N LYS A 29 0.21 -3.77 11.26
CA LYS A 29 0.58 -5.01 11.99
C LYS A 29 -0.44 -6.12 11.88
N HIS A 30 -1.69 -5.79 11.57
CA HIS A 30 -2.80 -6.72 11.39
C HIS A 30 -3.72 -6.24 10.28
N LEU A 31 -4.13 -7.15 9.40
CA LEU A 31 -5.14 -6.88 8.38
C LEU A 31 -6.03 -8.10 8.20
N TYR A 32 -7.32 -7.92 8.35
CA TYR A 32 -8.28 -9.01 8.36
C TYR A 32 -9.05 -9.06 7.04
N CYS A 33 -9.34 -10.27 6.57
CA CYS A 33 -10.37 -10.48 5.56
C CYS A 33 -11.78 -10.24 6.14
N HIS A 34 -12.81 -10.26 5.28
CA HIS A 34 -14.20 -10.10 5.71
C HIS A 34 -14.75 -11.25 6.57
N ASN A 35 -13.98 -12.32 6.76
CA ASN A 35 -14.27 -13.43 7.68
C ASN A 35 -13.41 -13.38 8.96
N GLY A 36 -12.58 -12.34 9.15
CA GLY A 36 -11.80 -12.14 10.37
C GLY A 36 -10.44 -12.86 10.46
N HIS A 37 -10.02 -13.56 9.41
CA HIS A 37 -8.66 -14.16 9.33
C HIS A 37 -7.61 -13.08 9.09
N ASP A 38 -6.48 -13.16 9.80
CA ASP A 38 -5.37 -12.22 9.68
C ASP A 38 -4.51 -12.56 8.46
N LEU A 39 -4.35 -11.57 7.60
CA LEU A 39 -3.62 -11.66 6.34
C LEU A 39 -2.16 -11.27 6.50
N ILE A 40 -1.75 -10.73 7.65
CA ILE A 40 -0.35 -10.50 7.97
C ILE A 40 0.30 -11.84 8.30
N SER A 41 1.32 -12.22 7.53
CA SER A 41 1.93 -13.55 7.60
C SER A 41 3.46 -13.46 7.73
N PRO A 42 4.08 -14.26 8.61
CA PRO A 42 5.54 -14.36 8.68
C PRO A 42 6.16 -15.11 7.48
N ARG A 43 5.33 -15.65 6.58
CA ARG A 43 5.78 -16.37 5.37
C ARG A 43 6.45 -15.46 4.34
N ALA A 44 6.27 -14.15 4.45
CA ALA A 44 6.96 -13.15 3.64
C ALA A 44 7.37 -11.98 4.52
N SER A 45 8.56 -11.41 4.27
CA SER A 45 9.06 -10.28 5.05
C SER A 45 9.55 -9.15 4.15
N PHE A 46 9.22 -7.92 4.54
CA PHE A 46 9.62 -6.68 3.89
C PHE A 46 10.39 -5.83 4.91
N LYS A 47 11.72 -5.79 4.77
CA LYS A 47 12.61 -5.03 5.69
C LYS A 47 12.38 -5.37 7.18
N GLY A 48 12.14 -6.65 7.50
CA GLY A 48 11.89 -7.12 8.86
C GLY A 48 10.43 -7.10 9.29
N GLU A 49 9.52 -6.61 8.44
CA GLU A 49 8.08 -6.57 8.72
C GLU A 49 7.33 -7.69 8.00
N ASN A 50 6.38 -8.32 8.67
CA ASN A 50 5.58 -9.42 8.10
C ASN A 50 4.66 -8.88 7.00
N GLY A 51 4.67 -9.54 5.85
CA GLY A 51 3.91 -9.13 4.66
C GLY A 51 2.43 -9.49 4.73
N ILE A 52 1.63 -8.81 3.92
CA ILE A 52 0.23 -9.15 3.67
C ILE A 52 0.22 -10.28 2.64
N LEU A 53 -0.19 -11.47 3.03
CA LEU A 53 -0.20 -12.64 2.17
C LEU A 53 -1.60 -12.93 1.62
N LEU A 54 -1.72 -12.92 0.30
CA LEU A 54 -2.98 -13.12 -0.42
C LEU A 54 -2.84 -14.26 -1.41
N LYS A 55 -3.87 -15.08 -1.57
CA LYS A 55 -3.97 -15.96 -2.75
C LYS A 55 -4.38 -15.10 -3.94
N SER A 56 -3.75 -15.31 -5.08
CA SER A 56 -3.91 -14.50 -6.29
C SER A 56 -4.22 -15.39 -7.49
N VAL A 57 -5.15 -14.93 -8.33
CA VAL A 57 -5.56 -15.63 -9.55
C VAL A 57 -5.64 -14.64 -10.71
N ILE A 58 -5.03 -15.00 -11.84
CA ILE A 58 -5.16 -14.31 -13.13
C ILE A 58 -5.35 -15.35 -14.24
N ASP A 59 -6.41 -15.21 -15.02
CA ASP A 59 -6.81 -16.17 -16.06
C ASP A 59 -6.82 -17.63 -15.57
N LYS A 60 -5.82 -18.43 -15.96
CA LYS A 60 -5.64 -19.85 -15.58
C LYS A 60 -4.48 -20.09 -14.61
N SER A 61 -3.82 -19.03 -14.17
CA SER A 61 -2.68 -19.08 -13.25
C SER A 61 -3.12 -18.68 -11.85
N GLU A 62 -2.71 -19.46 -10.86
CA GLU A 62 -2.92 -19.15 -9.45
C GLU A 62 -1.61 -19.28 -8.66
N GLY A 63 -1.50 -18.52 -7.58
CA GLY A 63 -0.39 -18.62 -6.65
C GLY A 63 -0.59 -17.66 -5.48
N MET A 64 0.51 -17.26 -4.85
CA MET A 64 0.50 -16.33 -3.73
C MET A 64 1.17 -15.01 -4.10
N VAL A 65 0.62 -13.92 -3.60
CA VAL A 65 1.22 -12.59 -3.64
C VAL A 65 1.38 -12.12 -2.19
N ALA A 66 2.59 -11.72 -1.83
CA ALA A 66 2.86 -11.01 -0.61
C ALA A 66 3.05 -9.52 -0.92
N LEU A 67 2.42 -8.65 -0.14
CA LEU A 67 2.51 -7.19 -0.27
C LEU A 67 3.20 -6.61 0.97
N SER A 68 3.94 -5.51 0.75
CA SER A 68 4.50 -4.72 1.85
C SER A 68 3.41 -4.27 2.82
N PRO A 69 3.60 -4.41 4.14
CA PRO A 69 2.66 -3.90 5.15
C PRO A 69 2.82 -2.39 5.40
N VAL A 70 3.78 -1.75 4.73
CA VAL A 70 4.13 -0.34 4.93
C VAL A 70 3.28 0.55 4.04
N PHE A 71 2.63 1.55 4.64
CA PHE A 71 1.82 2.54 3.93
C PHE A 71 2.62 3.28 2.87
N GLY A 72 2.04 3.51 1.70
CA GLY A 72 2.70 4.19 0.58
C GLY A 72 3.82 3.38 -0.12
N VAL A 73 4.14 2.16 0.35
CA VAL A 73 5.18 1.33 -0.27
C VAL A 73 4.58 0.26 -1.16
N ASN A 74 4.91 0.33 -2.45
CA ASN A 74 4.39 -0.56 -3.48
C ASN A 74 5.35 -1.75 -3.77
N SER A 75 5.83 -2.41 -2.73
CA SER A 75 6.69 -3.60 -2.86
C SER A 75 5.87 -4.87 -2.74
N ARG A 76 6.20 -5.88 -3.56
CA ARG A 76 5.50 -7.16 -3.63
C ARG A 76 6.46 -8.31 -3.95
N MET A 77 6.10 -9.50 -3.51
CA MET A 77 6.77 -10.76 -3.83
C MET A 77 5.73 -11.79 -4.28
N THR A 78 6.10 -12.70 -5.18
CA THR A 78 5.21 -13.78 -5.61
C THR A 78 5.79 -15.15 -5.32
N ILE A 79 4.88 -16.10 -5.14
CA ILE A 79 5.18 -17.51 -4.95
C ILE A 79 4.26 -18.27 -5.89
N ASP A 80 4.82 -19.09 -6.76
CA ASP A 80 4.10 -19.95 -7.71
C ASP A 80 3.20 -19.21 -8.71
N ILE A 81 3.43 -17.91 -8.95
CA ILE A 81 2.72 -17.14 -9.97
C ILE A 81 3.64 -16.11 -10.63
N ASP A 82 3.59 -16.09 -11.97
CA ASP A 82 4.26 -15.06 -12.76
C ASP A 82 3.49 -13.75 -12.70
N LEU A 83 4.22 -12.68 -12.43
CA LEU A 83 3.68 -11.33 -12.48
C LEU A 83 3.57 -10.86 -13.92
N ILE A 84 2.34 -10.58 -14.33
CA ILE A 84 2.03 -9.97 -15.61
C ILE A 84 1.88 -8.47 -15.34
N ASP A 85 2.76 -7.67 -15.94
CA ASP A 85 2.66 -6.22 -15.84
C ASP A 85 1.28 -5.74 -16.30
N ASN A 86 0.71 -4.80 -15.53
CA ASN A 86 -0.65 -4.30 -15.71
C ASN A 86 -1.77 -5.35 -15.60
N GLY A 87 -1.48 -6.58 -15.19
CA GLY A 87 -2.48 -7.62 -14.93
C GLY A 87 -3.44 -7.21 -13.81
N ILE A 88 -4.71 -7.54 -13.97
CA ILE A 88 -5.76 -7.34 -12.95
C ILE A 88 -6.03 -8.68 -12.28
N TYR A 89 -5.67 -8.78 -11.00
CA TYR A 89 -5.73 -10.02 -10.25
C TYR A 89 -6.98 -10.13 -9.41
N LYS A 90 -7.51 -11.34 -9.26
CA LYS A 90 -8.49 -11.65 -8.22
C LYS A 90 -7.74 -12.10 -6.97
N PHE A 91 -7.98 -11.43 -5.86
CA PHE A 91 -7.38 -11.79 -4.58
C PHE A 91 -8.36 -12.53 -3.68
N PHE A 92 -7.82 -13.50 -2.95
CA PHE A 92 -8.56 -14.38 -2.05
C PHE A 92 -7.83 -14.46 -0.71
N CYS A 93 -8.61 -14.68 0.35
CA CYS A 93 -8.03 -14.99 1.65
C CYS A 93 -7.33 -16.36 1.59
N PRO A 94 -6.07 -16.50 2.05
CA PRO A 94 -5.38 -17.79 2.04
C PRO A 94 -5.98 -18.82 3.01
N GLU A 95 -6.73 -18.39 4.01
CA GLU A 95 -7.32 -19.27 5.02
C GLU A 95 -8.71 -19.75 4.61
N CYS A 96 -9.67 -18.82 4.39
CA CYS A 96 -11.04 -19.19 4.03
C CYS A 96 -11.27 -19.38 2.53
N GLN A 97 -10.30 -19.03 1.69
CA GLN A 97 -10.37 -19.14 0.22
C GLN A 97 -11.47 -18.33 -0.46
N GLU A 98 -12.22 -17.50 0.28
CA GLU A 98 -13.19 -16.58 -0.29
C GLU A 98 -12.50 -15.41 -0.99
N GLN A 99 -13.11 -14.96 -2.08
CA GLN A 99 -12.67 -13.78 -2.80
C GLN A 99 -12.82 -12.54 -1.91
N LEU A 100 -11.76 -11.75 -1.81
CA LEU A 100 -11.79 -10.52 -1.02
C LEU A 100 -12.77 -9.52 -1.65
N LYS A 101 -13.52 -8.84 -0.79
CA LYS A 101 -14.58 -7.91 -1.22
C LYS A 101 -13.98 -6.75 -2.00
N VAL A 102 -14.60 -6.45 -3.14
CA VAL A 102 -14.34 -5.21 -3.88
C VAL A 102 -15.10 -4.08 -3.20
N PHE A 103 -14.40 -2.98 -2.91
CA PHE A 103 -14.99 -1.81 -2.27
C PHE A 103 -15.26 -0.68 -3.27
N SER A 104 -14.33 -0.42 -4.17
CA SER A 104 -14.44 0.63 -5.18
C SER A 104 -13.58 0.29 -6.38
N ASN A 105 -13.61 1.15 -7.40
CA ASN A 105 -12.64 1.10 -8.49
C ASN A 105 -11.50 2.09 -8.22
N CYS A 106 -10.29 1.71 -8.61
CA CYS A 106 -9.14 2.59 -8.68
C CYS A 106 -9.28 3.54 -9.88
N VAL A 107 -8.58 4.68 -9.83
CA VAL A 107 -8.49 5.64 -10.95
C VAL A 107 -7.94 4.98 -12.22
N CYS A 108 -7.10 3.95 -12.09
CA CYS A 108 -6.62 3.15 -13.22
C CYS A 108 -7.67 2.19 -13.81
N GLY A 109 -8.92 2.22 -13.31
CA GLY A 109 -10.04 1.40 -13.76
C GLY A 109 -10.07 -0.04 -13.21
N ALA A 110 -9.09 -0.45 -12.41
CA ALA A 110 -9.08 -1.77 -11.79
C ALA A 110 -9.81 -1.78 -10.44
N PRO A 111 -10.42 -2.90 -10.00
CA PRO A 111 -11.02 -3.01 -8.69
C PRO A 111 -10.05 -2.75 -7.54
N ARG A 112 -10.53 -2.15 -6.46
CA ARG A 112 -9.86 -2.10 -5.15
C ARG A 112 -10.55 -3.07 -4.20
N ILE A 113 -9.76 -3.97 -3.61
CA ILE A 113 -10.23 -4.84 -2.54
C ILE A 113 -10.10 -4.12 -1.19
N ILE A 114 -10.95 -4.50 -0.23
CA ILE A 114 -10.91 -3.98 1.15
C ILE A 114 -10.42 -5.04 2.13
N LEU A 115 -9.51 -4.61 3.01
CA LEU A 115 -9.00 -5.35 4.16
C LEU A 115 -9.26 -4.52 5.43
N PHE A 116 -9.50 -5.17 6.56
CA PHE A 116 -9.89 -4.48 7.79
C PHE A 116 -8.72 -4.39 8.77
N ALA A 117 -8.45 -3.23 9.35
CA ALA A 117 -7.38 -3.04 10.33
C ALA A 117 -7.76 -3.57 11.73
N ASP A 118 -9.02 -3.96 11.94
CA ASP A 118 -9.48 -4.58 13.17
C ASP A 118 -10.47 -5.75 12.92
N LYS A 119 -10.65 -6.59 13.94
CA LYS A 119 -11.55 -7.74 13.90
C LYS A 119 -13.04 -7.37 13.94
N SER A 120 -13.38 -6.12 14.24
CA SER A 120 -14.77 -5.65 14.19
C SER A 120 -15.26 -5.42 12.75
N LEU A 121 -14.35 -5.55 11.78
CA LEU A 121 -14.62 -5.36 10.34
C LEU A 121 -15.18 -3.96 10.07
N ASN A 122 -14.68 -2.97 10.81
CA ASN A 122 -15.12 -1.59 10.69
C ASN A 122 -14.56 -0.98 9.40
N ILE A 123 -15.44 -0.60 8.48
CA ILE A 123 -15.07 0.00 7.19
C ILE A 123 -14.32 1.33 7.41
N ASN A 124 -14.56 2.05 8.51
CA ASN A 124 -13.82 3.27 8.85
C ASN A 124 -12.40 2.99 9.33
N LYS A 125 -12.01 1.72 9.48
CA LYS A 125 -10.67 1.26 9.82
C LYS A 125 -10.27 0.18 8.82
N CYS A 126 -10.17 0.58 7.56
CA CYS A 126 -9.84 -0.34 6.49
C CYS A 126 -8.66 0.15 5.65
N VAL A 127 -8.09 -0.79 4.92
CA VAL A 127 -7.08 -0.59 3.90
C VAL A 127 -7.66 -1.04 2.58
N CYS A 128 -7.51 -0.20 1.55
CA CYS A 128 -7.82 -0.60 0.19
C CYS A 128 -6.55 -0.92 -0.60
N ILE A 129 -6.63 -1.95 -1.45
CA ILE A 129 -5.53 -2.38 -2.31
C ILE A 129 -6.03 -2.51 -3.75
N CYS A 130 -5.35 -1.85 -4.68
CA CYS A 130 -5.63 -1.99 -6.11
C CYS A 130 -5.24 -3.39 -6.61
N THR A 131 -6.12 -4.01 -7.40
CA THR A 131 -5.91 -5.33 -8.00
C THR A 131 -4.99 -5.34 -9.21
N ARG A 132 -4.67 -4.16 -9.77
CA ARG A 132 -3.75 -4.03 -10.89
C ARG A 132 -2.30 -4.02 -10.41
N LEU A 133 -1.48 -4.88 -10.99
CA LEU A 133 -0.04 -4.84 -10.79
C LEU A 133 0.59 -3.59 -11.44
N GLY A 134 1.49 -2.91 -10.74
CA GLY A 134 2.21 -1.76 -11.29
C GLY A 134 1.40 -0.46 -11.35
N CYS A 135 0.23 -0.40 -10.71
CA CYS A 135 -0.49 0.85 -10.56
C CYS A 135 0.17 1.73 -9.48
N ASP A 136 0.45 3.00 -9.76
CA ASP A 136 1.08 3.90 -8.78
C ASP A 136 0.21 4.09 -7.53
N GLU A 137 -1.11 4.03 -7.71
CA GLU A 137 -2.14 4.03 -6.66
C GLU A 137 -2.40 2.63 -6.05
N SER A 138 -1.50 1.65 -6.27
CA SER A 138 -1.58 0.30 -5.66
C SER A 138 -0.84 0.19 -4.33
N CYS A 139 -0.78 1.29 -3.58
CA CYS A 139 -0.36 1.29 -2.20
C CYS A 139 -1.54 0.99 -1.25
N ILE A 140 -1.20 0.68 0.00
CA ILE A 140 -2.14 0.64 1.12
C ILE A 140 -2.66 2.08 1.30
N ILE A 141 -3.98 2.26 1.23
CA ILE A 141 -4.65 3.55 1.48
C ILE A 141 -5.62 3.38 2.65
N SER A 142 -5.61 4.31 3.60
CA SER A 142 -6.47 4.28 4.78
C SER A 142 -7.87 4.81 4.42
N SER A 143 -8.87 4.38 5.16
CA SER A 143 -10.24 4.93 5.08
C SER A 143 -10.29 6.46 5.17
N GLU A 144 -9.45 7.09 6.00
CA GLU A 144 -9.40 8.54 6.16
C GLU A 144 -8.89 9.24 4.88
N ASP A 145 -7.89 8.66 4.22
CA ASP A 145 -7.34 9.17 2.96
C ASP A 145 -8.26 8.91 1.75
N ILE A 146 -9.10 7.87 1.81
CA ILE A 146 -10.12 7.61 0.79
C ILE A 146 -11.20 8.70 0.83
N ILE A 147 -11.62 9.11 2.03
CA ILE A 147 -12.65 10.16 2.19
C ILE A 147 -12.13 11.52 1.70
N SER A 148 -10.86 11.84 1.94
CA SER A 148 -10.26 13.08 1.41
C SER A 148 -10.15 13.07 -0.12
N THR A 149 -9.88 11.91 -0.73
CA THR A 149 -9.81 11.76 -2.19
C THR A 149 -11.19 11.90 -2.86
N PHE A 150 -12.26 11.41 -2.22
CA PHE A 150 -13.63 11.53 -2.75
C PHE A 150 -14.18 12.96 -2.73
N ASN A 151 -13.67 13.84 -1.84
CA ASN A 151 -14.10 15.24 -1.76
C ASN A 151 -13.40 16.16 -2.78
N LEU A 152 -12.51 15.61 -3.61
CA LEU A 152 -11.78 16.34 -4.66
C LEU A 152 -12.22 15.95 -6.09
N LEU A 153 -13.31 15.19 -6.22
CA LEU A 153 -14.02 14.89 -7.48
C LEU A 153 -15.43 15.47 -7.44
#